data_AF-Q9KIT3-F1
#
_entry.id   AF-Q9KIT3-F1
#
_cell.length_a   1.000
_cell.length_b   1.000
_cell.length_c   1.000
_cell.angle_alpha   90.00
_cell.angle_beta   90.00
_cell.angle_gamma   90.00
#
_symmetry.space_group_name_H-M   'P 1'
#
loop_
_entity.id
_entity.type
_entity.pdbx_description
1 polymer ?
#
loop_
_entity_poly.entity_id
_entity_poly.type
_entity_poly.pdbx_seq_one_letter_code
_entity_poly.pdbx_strand_id
1 'polypeptide(L)'
;DKKIKLATYASRCIENEILMYLRRNSKIKAEISFYEPLNIDWDGNELLLSDILGTDNDEVYNLIEDEVDKQLLLLAMKKLNEREKEIVRLRFGLNGKKEKTQKEVA
;
A
#
# COMPACT_ATOMS: atom_id res chain seq x y z
N ASP A 1 -18.52 27.79 -47.80
CA ASP A 1 -18.66 26.36 -47.43
C ASP A 1 -17.48 25.52 -47.89
N LYS A 2 -16.78 24.86 -46.95
CA LYS A 2 -15.72 23.91 -47.29
C LYS A 2 -16.36 22.67 -47.93
N LYS A 3 -16.15 22.44 -49.24
CA LYS A 3 -16.61 21.25 -50.00
C LYS A 3 -15.83 19.98 -49.61
N ILE A 4 -15.82 19.63 -48.32
CA ILE A 4 -15.20 18.40 -47.85
C ILE A 4 -16.26 17.29 -47.95
N LYS A 5 -15.94 16.20 -48.65
CA LYS A 5 -16.83 15.03 -48.72
C LYS A 5 -17.02 14.49 -47.30
N LEU A 6 -18.25 14.24 -46.88
CA LEU A 6 -18.60 13.74 -45.53
C LEU A 6 -17.71 12.56 -45.10
N ALA A 7 -17.39 11.66 -46.03
CA ALA A 7 -16.49 10.53 -45.82
C ALA A 7 -15.09 10.94 -45.31
N THR A 8 -14.53 12.05 -45.82
CA THR A 8 -13.21 12.56 -45.39
C THR A 8 -13.26 13.11 -43.97
N TYR A 9 -14.36 13.77 -43.58
CA TYR A 9 -14.53 14.26 -42.21
C TYR A 9 -14.76 13.10 -41.23
N ALA A 10 -15.68 12.18 -41.57
CA ALA A 10 -15.97 11.01 -40.75
C ALA A 10 -14.74 10.11 -40.53
N SER A 11 -13.94 9.89 -41.58
CA SER A 11 -12.70 9.11 -41.48
C SER A 11 -11.72 9.71 -40.46
N ARG A 12 -11.51 11.04 -40.48
CA ARG A 12 -10.66 11.74 -39.50
C ARG A 12 -11.21 11.66 -38.08
N CYS A 13 -12.54 11.76 -37.91
CA CYS A 13 -13.15 11.60 -36.60
C CYS A 13 -12.93 10.18 -36.04
N ILE A 14 -13.10 9.15 -36.87
CA ILE A 14 -12.89 7.75 -36.47
C ILE A 14 -11.42 7.49 -36.12
N GLU A 15 -10.49 7.95 -36.97
CA GLU A 15 -9.05 7.83 -36.73
C GLU A 15 -8.65 8.49 -35.40
N ASN A 16 -9.14 9.70 -35.14
CA ASN A 16 -8.88 10.41 -33.89
C ASN A 16 -9.40 9.64 -32.68
N GLU A 17 -10.57 9.01 -32.77
CA GLU A 17 -11.17 8.29 -31.65
C GLU A 17 -10.44 6.98 -31.34
N ILE A 18 -9.99 6.27 -32.37
CA ILE A 18 -9.08 5.12 -32.21
C ILE A 18 -7.77 5.57 -31.57
N LEU A 19 -7.16 6.66 -32.03
CA LEU A 19 -5.93 7.20 -31.44
C LEU A 19 -6.12 7.67 -29.99
N MET A 20 -7.29 8.21 -29.65
CA MET A 20 -7.62 8.60 -28.27
C MET A 20 -7.78 7.37 -27.38
N TYR A 21 -8.44 6.32 -27.86
CA TYR A 21 -8.55 5.04 -27.16
C TYR A 21 -7.17 4.41 -26.90
N LEU A 22 -6.34 4.29 -27.93
CA LEU A 22 -4.99 3.72 -27.80
C LEU A 22 -4.08 4.54 -26.87
N ARG A 23 -4.16 5.87 -26.90
CA ARG A 23 -3.41 6.73 -25.96
C ARG A 23 -3.84 6.52 -24.51
N ARG A 24 -5.14 6.38 -24.24
CA ARG A 24 -5.64 6.06 -22.89
C ARG A 24 -5.13 4.70 -22.41
N ASN A 25 -5.21 3.68 -23.27
CA ASN A 25 -4.78 2.33 -22.93
C ASN A 25 -3.26 2.15 -22.87
N SER A 26 -2.48 3.04 -23.48
CA SER A 26 -1.01 2.98 -23.39
C SER A 26 -0.48 3.08 -21.96
N LYS A 27 -1.24 3.70 -21.04
CA LYS A 27 -0.90 3.77 -19.61
C LYS A 27 -0.93 2.40 -18.92
N ILE A 28 -1.72 1.47 -19.44
CA ILE A 28 -1.94 0.12 -18.89
C ILE A 28 -0.88 -0.87 -19.43
N LYS A 29 -0.07 -0.49 -20.43
CA LYS A 29 0.95 -1.37 -21.03
C LYS A 29 2.05 -1.83 -20.07
N ALA A 30 2.23 -1.16 -18.95
CA ALA A 30 3.19 -1.56 -17.92
C ALA A 30 2.59 -2.50 -16.87
N GLU A 31 1.28 -2.76 -16.92
CA GLU A 31 0.61 -3.70 -16.02
C GLU A 31 0.88 -5.13 -16.49
N ILE A 32 1.22 -6.00 -15.54
CA ILE A 32 1.50 -7.42 -15.76
C ILE A 32 0.38 -8.20 -15.06
N SER A 33 -0.13 -9.24 -15.72
CA SER A 33 -1.15 -10.11 -15.13
C SER A 33 -0.53 -10.99 -14.04
N PHE A 34 -1.21 -11.16 -12.91
CA PHE A 34 -0.76 -12.12 -11.89
C PHE A 34 -0.83 -13.57 -12.38
N TYR A 35 -1.64 -13.86 -13.40
CA TYR A 35 -1.74 -15.18 -14.03
C TYR A 35 -0.77 -15.36 -15.21
N GLU A 36 0.18 -14.44 -15.40
CA GLU A 36 1.22 -14.61 -16.41
C GLU A 36 2.31 -15.56 -15.91
N PRO A 37 2.70 -16.59 -16.70
CA PRO A 37 3.75 -17.51 -16.31
C PRO A 37 5.12 -16.83 -16.36
N LEU A 38 5.84 -16.86 -15.24
CA LEU A 38 7.23 -16.43 -15.11
C LEU A 38 8.21 -17.48 -15.66
N ASN A 39 7.89 -18.74 -15.44
CA ASN A 39 8.69 -19.88 -15.89
C ASN A 39 7.80 -21.09 -16.16
N ILE A 40 8.30 -22.00 -17.00
CA ILE A 40 7.65 -23.28 -17.31
C ILE A 40 8.73 -24.36 -17.14
N ASP A 41 8.46 -25.33 -16.28
CA ASP A 41 9.38 -26.46 -16.11
C ASP A 41 9.32 -27.44 -17.31
N TRP A 42 10.13 -28.49 -17.27
CA TRP A 42 10.21 -29.47 -18.36
C TRP A 42 8.96 -30.35 -18.48
N ASP A 43 8.15 -30.41 -17.42
CA ASP A 43 6.89 -31.15 -17.35
C ASP A 43 5.68 -30.28 -17.76
N GLY A 44 5.90 -28.99 -18.02
CA GLY A 44 4.87 -28.04 -18.45
C GLY A 44 4.13 -27.36 -17.29
N ASN A 45 4.62 -27.46 -16.06
CA ASN A 45 4.03 -26.73 -14.93
C ASN A 45 4.47 -25.27 -14.99
N GLU A 46 3.50 -24.37 -14.83
CA GLU A 46 3.72 -22.93 -14.86
C GLU A 46 4.00 -22.41 -13.45
N LEU A 47 5.06 -21.62 -13.28
CA LEU A 47 5.25 -20.75 -12.12
C LEU A 47 4.63 -19.40 -12.44
N LEU A 48 3.54 -19.03 -11.78
CA LEU A 48 2.84 -17.78 -12.03
C LEU A 48 3.45 -16.63 -11.20
N LEU A 49 3.24 -15.40 -11.64
CA LEU A 49 3.61 -14.22 -10.84
C LEU A 49 2.90 -14.21 -9.48
N SER A 50 1.64 -14.67 -9.42
CA SER A 50 0.90 -14.81 -8.16
C SER A 50 1.59 -15.69 -7.12
N ASP A 51 2.39 -16.67 -7.56
CA ASP A 51 2.95 -17.69 -6.66
C ASP A 51 4.14 -17.15 -5.86
N ILE A 52 4.74 -16.05 -6.30
CA ILE A 52 5.87 -15.40 -5.64
C ILE A 52 5.50 -14.13 -4.87
N LEU A 53 4.26 -13.66 -5.02
CA LEU A 53 3.77 -12.49 -4.29
C LEU A 53 3.39 -12.92 -2.86
N GLY A 54 4.29 -12.63 -1.93
CA GLY A 54 4.07 -12.80 -0.49
C GLY A 54 3.91 -11.48 0.25
N THR A 55 3.70 -11.57 1.56
CA THR A 55 3.88 -10.44 2.46
C THR A 55 5.35 -10.30 2.89
N ASP A 56 5.71 -9.17 3.49
CA ASP A 56 7.08 -8.97 3.98
C ASP A 56 7.47 -10.07 4.97
N ASN A 57 8.70 -10.57 4.85
CA ASN A 57 9.20 -11.69 5.68
C ASN A 57 9.07 -11.42 7.19
N ASP A 58 9.15 -10.15 7.58
CA ASP A 58 9.16 -9.73 8.98
C ASP A 58 7.75 -9.40 9.52
N GLU A 59 6.69 -9.49 8.70
CA GLU A 59 5.33 -9.10 9.12
C GLU A 59 4.88 -9.84 10.40
N VAL A 60 5.08 -11.16 10.44
CA VAL A 60 4.72 -11.98 11.61
C VAL A 60 5.64 -11.68 12.80
N TYR A 61 6.93 -11.49 12.56
CA TYR A 61 7.91 -11.20 13.62
C TYR A 61 7.62 -9.86 14.28
N ASN A 62 7.32 -8.83 13.49
CA ASN A 62 6.99 -7.49 13.97
C ASN A 62 5.75 -7.49 14.87
N LEU A 63 4.72 -8.28 14.53
CA LEU A 63 3.52 -8.39 15.37
C LEU A 63 3.82 -9.03 16.74
N ILE A 64 4.68 -10.04 16.76
CA ILE A 64 5.10 -10.70 17.99
C ILE A 64 5.98 -9.76 18.81
N GLU A 65 6.93 -9.07 18.18
CA GLU A 65 7.81 -8.09 18.84
C GLU A 65 7.00 -6.95 19.46
N ASP A 66 6.03 -6.40 18.74
CA ASP A 66 5.10 -5.38 19.24
C ASP A 66 4.33 -5.84 20.49
N GLU A 67 3.93 -7.12 20.55
CA GLU A 67 3.23 -7.67 21.71
C GLU A 67 4.18 -7.82 22.90
N VAL A 68 5.40 -8.30 22.67
CA VAL A 68 6.44 -8.40 23.70
C VAL A 68 6.79 -7.01 24.26
N ASP A 69 6.98 -6.02 23.40
CA ASP A 69 7.29 -4.65 23.80
C ASP A 69 6.17 -4.01 24.63
N LYS A 70 4.90 -4.26 24.27
CA LYS A 70 3.74 -3.84 25.07
C LYS A 70 3.76 -4.49 26.45
N GLN A 71 4.08 -5.77 26.55
CA GLN A 71 4.18 -6.46 27.84
C GLN A 71 5.31 -5.89 28.70
N LEU A 72 6.49 -5.66 28.10
CA LEU A 72 7.64 -5.06 28.78
C LEU A 72 7.32 -3.64 29.27
N LEU A 73 6.65 -2.82 28.45
CA LEU A 73 6.19 -1.50 28.85
C LEU A 73 5.23 -1.58 30.05
N LEU A 74 4.25 -2.48 30.03
CA LEU A 74 3.32 -2.67 31.14
C LEU A 74 4.04 -3.09 32.43
N LEU A 75 5.06 -3.95 32.34
CA LEU A 75 5.89 -4.34 33.48
C LEU A 75 6.73 -3.18 34.00
N ALA A 76 7.32 -2.37 33.12
CA ALA A 76 8.06 -1.18 33.51
C ALA A 76 7.16 -0.14 34.19
N MET A 77 5.95 0.09 33.65
CA MET A 77 4.96 1.00 34.22
C MET A 77 4.55 0.61 35.64
N LYS A 78 4.53 -0.68 35.98
CA LYS A 78 4.23 -1.15 37.36
C LYS A 78 5.26 -0.71 38.39
N LYS A 79 6.51 -0.42 37.98
CA LYS A 79 7.60 0.01 38.88
C LYS A 79 7.54 1.50 39.22
N LEU A 80 6.78 2.29 38.46
CA LEU A 80 6.64 3.73 38.64
C LEU A 80 5.62 4.07 39.72
N ASN A 81 5.77 5.22 40.37
CA ASN A 81 4.74 5.77 41.24
C ASN A 81 3.57 6.37 40.42
N GLU A 82 2.46 6.71 41.08
CA GLU A 82 1.26 7.18 40.37
C GLU A 82 1.48 8.49 39.58
N ARG A 83 2.31 9.40 40.09
CA ARG A 83 2.64 10.65 39.39
C ARG A 83 3.46 10.38 38.13
N GLU A 84 4.48 9.53 38.23
CA GLU A 84 5.33 9.10 37.11
C GLU A 84 4.52 8.37 36.03
N LYS A 85 3.64 7.44 36.43
CA LYS A 85 2.74 6.75 35.51
C LYS A 85 1.83 7.71 34.75
N GLU A 86 1.31 8.74 35.42
CA GLU A 86 0.44 9.73 34.76
C GLU A 86 1.23 10.61 33.80
N ILE A 87 2.44 11.04 34.18
CA ILE A 87 3.34 11.79 33.28
C ILE A 87 3.62 10.99 32.02
N VAL A 88 4.02 9.71 32.13
CA VAL A 88 4.31 8.86 30.97
C VAL A 88 3.06 8.63 30.11
N ARG A 89 1.90 8.35 30.72
CA ARG A 89 0.64 8.18 29.99
C ARG A 89 0.26 9.42 29.18
N LEU A 90 0.38 10.61 29.77
CA LEU A 90 0.08 11.87 29.09
C LEU A 90 1.12 12.21 28.03
N ARG A 91 2.41 11.98 28.32
CA ARG A 91 3.51 12.34 27.42
C ARG A 91 3.47 11.56 26.11
N PHE A 92 3.13 10.28 26.18
CA PHE A 92 3.13 9.36 25.04
C PHE A 92 1.72 8.96 24.55
N GLY A 93 0.66 9.55 25.12
CA GLY A 93 -0.71 9.27 24.69
C GLY A 93 -1.16 7.83 24.94
N LEU A 94 -0.62 7.15 25.95
CA LEU A 94 -0.95 5.76 26.25
C LEU A 94 -2.43 5.63 26.66
N ASN A 95 -3.03 4.48 26.36
CA ASN A 95 -4.45 4.16 26.61
C ASN A 95 -5.44 5.10 25.88
N GLY A 96 -5.08 5.58 24.69
CA GLY A 96 -5.96 6.42 23.87
C GLY A 96 -6.07 7.87 24.34
N LYS A 97 -5.17 8.33 25.23
CA LYS A 97 -5.05 9.74 25.57
C LYS A 97 -4.31 10.48 24.44
N LYS A 98 -4.57 11.78 24.29
CA LYS A 98 -3.75 12.62 23.40
C LYS A 98 -2.39 12.87 24.03
N GLU A 99 -1.32 12.77 23.23
CA GLU A 99 0.03 13.11 23.64
C GLU A 99 0.15 14.58 24.07
N LYS A 100 0.99 14.83 25.07
CA LYS A 100 1.26 16.15 25.65
C LYS A 100 2.75 16.46 25.63
N THR A 101 3.09 17.73 25.50
CA THR A 101 4.47 18.23 25.57
C THR A 101 5.02 18.16 27.00
N GLN A 102 6.35 18.24 27.16
CA GLN A 102 6.99 18.26 28.48
C GLN A 102 6.44 19.38 29.38
N LYS A 103 6.12 20.55 28.79
CA LYS A 103 5.54 21.69 29.51
C LYS A 103 4.10 21.43 29.98
N GLU A 104 3.36 20.59 29.28
CA GLU A 104 1.95 20.30 29.57
C GLU A 104 1.76 19.14 30.57
N VAL A 105 2.82 18.37 30.85
CA VAL A 105 2.82 17.28 31.84
C VAL A 105 3.52 17.64 33.15
N ALA A 106 4.35 18.70 33.15
CA ALA A 106 5.09 19.20 34.30
C ALA A 106 4.16 19.60 35.46
#